data_AF-A0A554XI39-F1
#
_entry.id   AF-A0A554XI39-F1
#
_cell.length_a   1.000
_cell.length_b   1.000
_cell.length_c   1.000
_cell.angle_alpha   90.00
_cell.angle_beta   90.00
_cell.angle_gamma   90.00
#
_symmetry.space_group_name_H-M   'P 1'
#
loop_
_entity.id
_entity.type
_entity.pdbx_description
1 polymer ?
#
loop_
_entity_poly.entity_id
_entity_poly.type
_entity_poly.pdbx_seq_one_letter_code
_entity_poly.pdbx_strand_id
1 'polypeptide(L)' 'MKKFERNGKENGKSAWLVKQSFVGRHITVASIVFDGSDWCLCTHGKSGIRTDRFATLREAKEEALKI' A
#
# COMPACT_ATOMS: atom_id res chain seq x y z
N MET A 1 6.30 -9.32 -11.04
CA MET A 1 5.62 -8.07 -11.44
C MET A 1 4.84 -7.52 -10.25
N LYS A 2 4.89 -6.20 -10.02
CA LYS A 2 4.12 -5.51 -8.98
C LYS A 2 2.95 -4.77 -9.64
N LYS A 3 1.76 -4.85 -9.04
CA LYS A 3 0.53 -4.19 -9.53
C LYS A 3 -0.06 -3.35 -8.41
N PHE A 4 -0.38 -2.10 -8.73
CA PHE A 4 -1.15 -1.23 -7.84
C PHE A 4 -2.61 -1.25 -8.29
N GLU A 5 -3.50 -1.64 -7.40
CA GLU A 5 -4.93 -1.74 -7.68
C GLU A 5 -5.68 -0.78 -6.76
N ARG A 6 -6.51 0.10 -7.33
CA ARG A 6 -7.34 0.99 -6.51
C ARG A 6 -8.36 0.13 -5.76
N ASN A 7 -8.37 0.22 -4.44
CA ASN A 7 -9.24 -0.58 -3.57
C ASN A 7 -10.60 0.10 -3.34
N GLY A 8 -10.64 1.44 -3.33
CA GLY A 8 -11.86 2.19 -3.11
C GLY A 8 -11.63 3.54 -2.46
N LYS A 9 -12.73 4.24 -2.18
CA LYS A 9 -12.78 5.49 -1.42
C LYS A 9 -13.90 5.42 -0.40
N GLU A 10 -13.60 5.68 0.87
CA GLU A 10 -14.57 5.66 1.98
C GLU A 10 -14.21 6.74 3.00
N ASN A 11 -15.21 7.48 3.52
CA ASN A 11 -15.03 8.55 4.52
C ASN A 11 -13.92 9.56 4.17
N GLY A 12 -13.82 9.93 2.89
CA GLY A 12 -12.79 10.85 2.38
C GLY A 12 -11.41 10.20 2.15
N LYS A 13 -11.20 8.98 2.65
CA LYS A 13 -9.95 8.23 2.48
C LYS A 13 -9.94 7.47 1.17
N SER A 14 -8.79 7.39 0.51
CA SER A 14 -8.61 6.59 -0.72
C SER A 14 -7.57 5.52 -0.50
N ALA A 15 -7.78 4.31 -1.01
CA ALA A 15 -6.88 3.19 -0.79
C ALA A 15 -6.44 2.50 -2.09
N TRP A 16 -5.22 1.98 -2.07
CA TRP A 16 -4.59 1.20 -3.13
C TRP A 16 -3.96 -0.05 -2.53
N LEU A 17 -4.17 -1.20 -3.17
CA LEU A 17 -3.51 -2.45 -2.84
C LEU A 17 -2.23 -2.59 -3.66
N VAL A 18 -1.17 -3.02 -3.00
CA VAL A 18 0.10 -3.38 -3.61
C VAL A 18 0.14 -4.89 -3.73
N LYS A 19 -0.04 -5.39 -4.95
CA LYS A 19 -0.06 -6.82 -5.26
C LYS A 19 1.27 -7.25 -5.87
N GLN A 20 1.86 -8.29 -5.32
CA GLN A 20 3.07 -8.93 -5.83
C GLN A 20 2.73 -10.30 -6.38
N SER A 21 3.26 -10.62 -7.56
CA SER A 21 3.15 -11.97 -8.10
C SER A 21 4.06 -12.93 -7.33
N PHE A 22 3.49 -14.01 -6.81
CA PHE A 22 4.17 -15.08 -6.09
C PHE A 22 3.58 -16.42 -6.53
N VAL A 23 4.42 -17.29 -7.12
CA VAL A 23 4.07 -18.66 -7.56
C VAL A 23 2.74 -18.71 -8.33
N GLY A 24 2.60 -17.86 -9.36
CA GLY A 24 1.41 -17.81 -10.22
C GLY A 24 0.17 -17.14 -9.60
N ARG A 25 0.24 -16.63 -8.37
CA ARG A 25 -0.83 -15.87 -7.71
C ARG A 25 -0.41 -14.43 -7.46
N HIS A 26 -1.39 -13.53 -7.31
CA HIS A 26 -1.13 -12.16 -6.84
C HIS A 26 -1.52 -12.07 -5.37
N ILE A 27 -0.55 -11.81 -4.50
CA ILE A 27 -0.75 -11.61 -3.07
C ILE A 27 -0.66 -10.12 -2.74
N THR A 28 -1.53 -9.65 -1.85
CA THR A 28 -1.41 -8.28 -1.32
C THR A 28 -0.29 -8.27 -0.28
N VAL A 29 0.75 -7.48 -0.54
CA VAL A 29 1.91 -7.36 0.36
C VAL A 29 1.88 -6.04 1.16
N ALA A 30 1.17 -5.05 0.64
CA ALA A 30 0.95 -3.78 1.34
C ALA A 30 -0.33 -3.08 0.85
N SER A 31 -0.76 -2.08 1.58
CA SER A 31 -1.77 -1.11 1.15
C SER A 31 -1.27 0.32 1.35
N ILE A 32 -1.59 1.20 0.40
CA ILE A 32 -1.34 2.64 0.49
C ILE A 32 -2.68 3.32 0.69
N VAL A 33 -2.81 4.17 1.71
CA VAL A 33 -4.04 4.86 2.05
C VAL A 33 -3.77 6.36 2.15
N PHE A 34 -4.55 7.18 1.46
CA PHE A 34 -4.63 8.60 1.78
C PHE A 34 -5.67 8.78 2.87
N ASP A 35 -5.27 9.26 4.05
CA ASP A 35 -6.16 9.37 5.21
C ASP A 35 -6.92 10.71 5.29
N GLY A 36 -6.66 11.62 4.34
CA GLY A 36 -7.21 12.97 4.29
C GLY A 36 -6.14 14.05 4.46
N SER A 37 -5.00 13.72 5.05
CA SER A 37 -3.87 14.64 5.23
C SER A 37 -2.57 14.02 4.75
N ASP A 38 -2.32 12.77 5.12
CA ASP A 38 -1.09 12.04 4.83
C ASP A 38 -1.35 10.79 4.00
N TRP A 39 -0.28 10.30 3.38
CA TRP A 39 -0.23 9.00 2.72
C TRP A 39 0.33 7.98 3.70
N CYS A 40 -0.41 6.93 3.99
CA CYS A 40 0.00 5.84 4.87
C CYS A 40 0.34 4.60 4.05
N LEU A 41 1.47 3.94 4.33
CA LEU A 41 1.79 2.60 3.83
C LEU A 41 1.60 1.60 4.96
N CYS A 42 0.70 0.64 4.79
CA CYS A 42 0.54 -0.49 5.69
C CYS A 42 1.15 -1.74 5.05
N THR A 43 2.25 -2.24 5.60
CA THR A 43 2.90 -3.47 5.12
C THR A 43 2.46 -4.67 5.95
N HIS A 44 2.14 -5.77 5.27
CA HIS A 44 1.71 -7.01 5.89
C HIS A 44 2.86 -8.02 5.83
N GLY A 45 3.70 -8.03 6.86
CA GLY A 45 4.90 -8.88 6.95
C GLY A 45 4.82 -9.93 8.06
N LYS A 46 5.81 -10.84 8.10
CA LYS A 46 5.91 -11.94 9.08
C LYS A 46 5.97 -11.48 10.55
N SER A 47 6.28 -10.21 10.81
CA SER A 47 6.50 -9.64 12.15
C SER A 47 5.41 -8.65 12.61
N GLY A 48 4.29 -8.54 11.88
CA GLY A 48 3.16 -7.68 12.25
C GLY A 48 2.79 -6.65 11.18
N ILE A 49 1.83 -5.77 11.50
CA ILE A 49 1.43 -4.64 10.66
C ILE A 49 2.32 -3.45 10.99
N ARG A 50 3.09 -2.97 10.01
CA ARG A 50 3.82 -1.70 10.11
C ARG A 50 3.10 -0.64 9.28
N THR A 51 2.84 0.51 9.88
CA THR A 51 2.21 1.67 9.25
C THR A 51 3.17 2.85 9.25
N ASP A 52 3.59 3.28 8.06
CA ASP A 52 4.45 4.45 7.87
C ASP A 52 3.64 5.60 7.23
N ARG A 53 3.88 6.83 7.67
CA ARG A 53 3.23 8.03 7.12
C ARG A 53 4.19 8.81 6.22
N PHE A 54 3.66 9.36 5.13
CA PHE A 54 4.36 10.07 4.08
C PHE A 54 3.58 11.32 3.68
N ALA A 55 4.31 12.35 3.25
CA ALA A 55 3.69 13.59 2.78
C ALA A 55 3.04 13.39 1.40
N THR A 56 3.57 12.48 0.57
CA THR A 56 3.12 12.29 -0.80
C THR A 56 2.91 10.84 -1.20
N LEU A 57 2.02 10.61 -2.18
CA LEU A 57 1.80 9.30 -2.78
C LEU A 57 3.08 8.72 -3.40
N ARG A 58 3.95 9.57 -3.94
CA ARG A 58 5.19 9.15 -4.59
C ARG A 58 6.09 8.44 -3.58
N GLU A 59 6.30 9.03 -2.41
CA GLU A 59 7.12 8.45 -1.33
C GLU A 59 6.53 7.12 -0.85
N ALA A 60 5.23 7.09 -0.56
CA ALA A 60 4.55 5.87 -0.14
C ALA A 60 4.64 4.75 -1.20
N LYS A 61 4.57 5.10 -2.49
CA LYS A 61 4.76 4.16 -3.61
C LYS A 61 6.19 3.67 -3.71
N GLU A 62 7.18 4.57 -3.65
CA GLU A 62 8.60 4.21 -3.72
C GLU A 62 8.97 3.26 -2.59
N GLU A 63 8.47 3.50 -1.36
CA GLU A 63 8.67 2.58 -0.24
C GLU A 63 7.95 1.24 -0.46
N ALA A 64 6.70 1.27 -0.93
CA ALA A 64 5.97 0.04 -1.27
C ALA A 64 6.65 -0.80 -2.37
N LEU A 65 7.41 -0.16 -3.26
CA LEU A 65 8.16 -0.82 -4.31
C LEU A 65 9.45 -1.48 -3.82
N LYS A 66 9.93 -1.19 -2.62
CA LYS A 66 11.12 -1.85 -2.03
C LYS A 66 10.80 -3.20 -1.36
N ILE A 67 9.51 -3.45 -1.09
CA ILE A 67 9.00 -4.69 -0.48
C ILE A 67 9.20 -5.91 -1.40
#